data_AF-A0A2S5GHU4-F1
#
_entry.id   AF-A0A2S5GHU4-F1
#
_cell.length_a   1.000
_cell.length_b   1.000
_cell.length_c   1.000
_cell.angle_alpha   90.00
_cell.angle_beta   90.00
_cell.angle_gamma   90.00
#
_symmetry.space_group_name_H-M   'P 1'
#
loop_
_entity.id
_entity.type
_entity.pdbx_description
1 polymer ?
#
loop_
_entity_poly.entity_id
_entity_poly.type
_entity_poly.pdbx_seq_one_letter_code
_entity_poly.pdbx_strand_id
1 'polypeptide(L)'
;MGRHLANAAAAWTFQSDKSGAFMRVLIVDDDAATAELTAECLMMDSDITVQIAPDDEAALRATVDFAPDAILLDVQLAGTSGLDLAVDLKVLSRGRARVIVFSGTVSEYESGRLPPGVDAWLSKPAHLDELQACISAKP
;
A
#
# COMPACT_ATOMS: atom_id res chain seq x y z
N MET A 1 24.59 40.82 45.14
CA MET A 1 25.39 39.58 45.10
C MET A 1 24.48 38.42 45.45
N GLY A 2 24.27 37.35 44.68
CA GLY A 2 24.89 36.90 43.43
C GLY A 2 23.87 36.11 42.58
N ARG A 3 24.15 36.05 41.28
CA ARG A 3 23.42 35.31 40.26
C ARG A 3 23.46 33.81 40.55
N HIS A 4 22.34 33.11 40.36
CA HIS A 4 22.33 31.78 39.78
C HIS A 4 21.44 31.79 38.53
N LEU A 5 22.06 31.49 37.39
CA LEU A 5 21.42 31.17 36.12
C LEU A 5 21.42 29.64 35.97
N ALA A 6 20.28 29.07 35.54
CA ALA A 6 20.10 27.82 34.76
C ALA A 6 18.59 27.50 34.82
N ASN A 7 17.73 27.97 33.93
CA ASN A 7 17.50 27.58 32.53
C ASN A 7 17.10 26.10 32.30
N ALA A 8 15.81 25.93 31.95
CA ALA A 8 15.18 25.00 31.01
C ALA A 8 15.62 23.52 30.93
N ALA A 9 14.68 22.60 31.10
CA ALA A 9 13.94 22.01 29.98
C ALA A 9 13.06 20.85 30.48
N ALA A 10 11.77 20.93 30.17
CA ALA A 10 10.86 19.80 30.29
C ALA A 10 11.39 18.65 29.43
N ALA A 11 11.53 17.47 30.04
CA ALA A 11 11.88 16.26 29.32
C ALA A 11 10.73 15.89 28.38
N TRP A 12 10.82 16.29 27.12
CA TRP A 12 10.07 15.65 26.05
C TRP A 12 10.76 14.33 25.74
N THR A 13 10.20 13.25 26.27
CA THR A 13 10.52 11.91 25.77
C THR A 13 9.82 11.78 24.41
N PHE A 14 10.55 11.99 23.32
CA PHE A 14 10.10 11.53 22.01
C PHE A 14 10.24 10.00 22.02
N GLN A 15 9.19 9.30 22.42
CA GLN A 15 9.08 7.89 22.09
C GLN A 15 8.72 7.81 20.61
N SER A 16 9.72 7.65 19.74
CA SER A 16 9.46 6.99 18.45
C SER A 16 9.21 5.53 18.76
N ASP A 17 7.94 5.15 18.88
CA ASP A 17 7.51 3.76 19.04
C ASP A 17 7.60 2.95 17.73
N LYS A 18 7.92 3.60 16.60
CA LYS A 18 8.25 2.92 15.35
C LYS A 18 9.58 2.19 15.51
N SER A 19 9.51 0.98 16.06
CA SER A 19 10.43 -0.09 15.68
C SER A 19 10.26 -0.32 14.18
N GLY A 20 10.96 0.51 13.38
CA GLY A 20 10.67 0.80 11.99
C GLY A 20 10.79 -0.42 11.09
N ALA A 21 9.67 -1.13 10.91
CA ALA A 21 9.49 -2.01 9.78
C ALA A 21 9.11 -1.11 8.60
N PHE A 22 9.99 -1.03 7.60
CA PHE A 22 9.66 -0.39 6.33
C PHE A 22 8.46 -1.10 5.72
N MET A 23 7.42 -0.34 5.40
CA MET A 23 6.24 -0.86 4.77
C MET A 23 6.52 -1.12 3.30
N ARG A 24 6.27 -2.35 2.85
CA ARG A 24 6.49 -2.77 1.47
C ARG A 24 5.19 -2.80 0.70
N VAL A 25 5.10 -1.96 -0.33
CA VAL A 25 3.91 -1.87 -1.19
C VAL A 25 4.26 -2.42 -2.58
N LEU A 26 3.46 -3.37 -3.05
CA LEU A 26 3.50 -3.82 -4.43
C LEU A 26 2.39 -3.12 -5.22
N ILE A 27 2.74 -2.43 -6.30
CA ILE A 27 1.77 -1.88 -7.26
C ILE A 27 1.69 -2.83 -8.44
N VAL A 28 0.49 -3.25 -8.80
CA VAL A 28 0.21 -4.09 -9.97
C VAL A 28 -0.65 -3.30 -10.94
N ASP A 29 -0.03 -2.80 -12.01
CA ASP A 29 -0.61 -1.85 -12.95
C ASP A 29 0.20 -1.87 -14.26
N ASP A 30 -0.47 -2.07 -15.41
CA ASP A 30 0.16 -2.10 -16.73
C ASP A 30 0.39 -0.70 -17.31
N ASP A 31 -0.27 0.33 -16.77
CA ASP A 31 0.02 1.73 -17.08
C ASP A 31 1.23 2.22 -16.28
N ALA A 32 2.41 2.14 -16.91
CA ALA A 32 3.67 2.52 -16.28
C ALA A 32 3.67 3.96 -15.72
N ALA A 33 3.02 4.92 -16.40
CA ALA A 33 2.99 6.31 -15.95
C ALA A 33 2.16 6.47 -14.65
N THR A 34 1.03 5.78 -14.58
CA THR A 34 0.16 5.76 -13.40
C THR A 34 0.82 5.04 -12.23
N ALA A 35 1.49 3.91 -12.51
CA ALA A 35 2.22 3.14 -11.52
C ALA A 35 3.39 3.93 -10.93
N GLU A 36 4.21 4.58 -11.78
CA GLU A 36 5.34 5.40 -11.37
C GLU A 36 4.89 6.60 -10.54
N LEU A 37 3.86 7.33 -10.96
CA LEU A 37 3.33 8.47 -10.20
C LEU A 37 2.80 8.02 -8.82
N THR A 38 2.08 6.91 -8.77
CA THR A 38 1.58 6.35 -7.51
C THR A 38 2.73 5.95 -6.59
N ALA A 39 3.78 5.33 -7.14
CA ALA A 39 4.98 4.97 -6.40
C ALA A 39 5.69 6.22 -5.85
N GLU A 40 5.91 7.25 -6.67
CA GLU A 40 6.53 8.51 -6.26
C GLU A 40 5.77 9.18 -5.11
N CYS A 41 4.44 9.22 -5.20
CA CYS A 41 3.59 9.74 -4.13
C CYS A 41 3.74 8.96 -2.82
N LEU A 42 3.72 7.62 -2.88
CA LEU A 42 3.86 6.77 -1.68
C LEU A 42 5.26 6.88 -1.05
N MET A 43 6.31 6.95 -1.87
CA MET A 43 7.70 7.07 -1.42
C MET A 43 8.05 8.47 -0.87
N MET A 44 7.11 9.42 -0.86
CA MET A 44 7.27 10.66 -0.09
C MET A 44 7.35 10.38 1.43
N ASP A 45 6.80 9.25 1.88
CA ASP A 45 7.07 8.71 3.21
C ASP A 45 8.32 7.82 3.16
N SER A 46 9.35 8.20 3.92
CA SER A 46 10.62 7.47 3.98
C SER A 46 10.51 6.06 4.57
N ASP A 47 9.40 5.75 5.23
CA ASP A 47 9.14 4.42 5.78
C ASP A 47 8.46 3.47 4.77
N ILE A 48 8.17 3.92 3.55
CA ILE A 48 7.53 3.12 2.50
C ILE A 48 8.53 2.77 1.38
N THR A 49 8.59 1.50 1.01
CA THR A 49 9.30 1.02 -0.17
C THR A 49 8.29 0.42 -1.15
N VAL A 50 8.43 0.77 -2.44
CA VAL A 50 7.50 0.34 -3.49
C VAL A 50 8.21 -0.53 -4.52
N GLN A 51 7.54 -1.58 -4.98
CA GLN A 51 7.89 -2.31 -6.20
C GLN A 51 6.69 -2.28 -7.17
N ILE A 52 6.97 -2.18 -8.46
CA ILE A 52 5.94 -2.21 -9.51
C ILE A 52 6.02 -3.56 -10.24
N ALA A 53 4.85 -4.13 -10.52
CA ALA A 53 4.65 -5.30 -11.37
C ALA A 53 3.69 -4.91 -12.52
N PRO A 54 4.12 -4.99 -13.79
CA PRO A 54 3.31 -4.57 -14.92
C PRO A 54 2.27 -5.61 -15.38
N ASP A 55 2.35 -6.84 -14.85
CA ASP A 55 1.51 -7.96 -15.26
C ASP A 55 1.37 -9.00 -14.14
N ASP A 56 0.49 -9.97 -14.36
CA ASP A 56 0.17 -11.05 -13.42
C ASP A 56 1.42 -11.86 -13.02
N GLU A 57 2.28 -12.22 -13.98
CA GLU A 57 3.46 -13.06 -13.70
C GLU A 57 4.44 -12.32 -12.80
N ALA A 58 4.71 -11.05 -13.09
CA ALA A 58 5.54 -10.18 -12.27
C ALA A 58 4.92 -9.98 -10.89
N ALA A 59 3.60 -9.85 -10.78
CA ALA A 59 2.90 -9.66 -9.51
C ALA A 59 3.00 -10.90 -8.61
N LEU A 60 2.77 -12.09 -9.17
CA LEU A 60 2.88 -13.36 -8.45
C LEU A 60 4.32 -13.58 -7.95
N ARG A 61 5.31 -13.32 -8.81
CA ARG A 61 6.73 -13.42 -8.44
C ARG A 61 7.11 -12.42 -7.35
N ALA A 62 6.76 -11.15 -7.54
CA ALA A 62 7.04 -10.10 -6.57
C ALA A 62 6.37 -10.38 -5.22
N THR A 63 5.16 -10.95 -5.20
CA THR A 63 4.49 -11.32 -3.95
C THR A 63 5.30 -12.29 -3.10
N VAL A 64 6.05 -13.20 -3.73
CA VAL A 64 6.93 -14.15 -3.06
C VAL A 64 8.27 -13.50 -2.68
N ASP A 65 8.92 -12.86 -3.66
CA ASP A 65 10.30 -12.37 -3.53
C ASP A 65 10.37 -11.09 -2.67
N PHE A 66 9.46 -10.15 -2.89
CA PHE A 66 9.39 -8.87 -2.19
C PHE A 66 8.61 -8.99 -0.87
N ALA A 67 7.70 -9.96 -0.77
CA ALA A 67 6.85 -10.22 0.39
C ALA A 67 6.11 -8.96 0.90
N PRO A 68 5.28 -8.32 0.07
CA PRO A 68 4.65 -7.04 0.38
C PRO A 68 3.73 -7.12 1.61
N ASP A 69 3.59 -5.98 2.29
CA ASP A 69 2.62 -5.76 3.35
C ASP A 69 1.27 -5.27 2.78
N ALA A 70 1.32 -4.55 1.64
CA ALA A 70 0.14 -4.16 0.88
C ALA A 70 0.35 -4.32 -0.63
N ILE A 71 -0.73 -4.62 -1.34
CA ILE A 71 -0.77 -4.77 -2.79
C ILE A 71 -1.87 -3.83 -3.31
N LEU A 72 -1.50 -2.88 -4.17
CA LEU A 72 -2.42 -2.06 -4.95
C LEU A 72 -2.58 -2.72 -6.31
N LEU A 73 -3.77 -3.26 -6.58
CA LEU A 73 -4.05 -4.04 -7.78
C LEU A 73 -5.02 -3.28 -8.69
N ASP A 74 -4.59 -2.92 -9.90
CA ASP A 74 -5.53 -2.56 -10.93
C ASP A 74 -6.22 -3.83 -11.47
N VAL A 75 -7.55 -3.80 -11.55
CA VAL A 75 -8.34 -4.90 -12.11
C VAL A 75 -8.57 -4.76 -13.62
N GLN A 76 -8.11 -3.67 -14.23
CA GLN A 76 -8.17 -3.43 -15.67
C GLN A 76 -6.98 -4.02 -16.45
N LEU A 77 -6.11 -4.79 -15.79
CA LEU A 77 -4.98 -5.48 -16.44
C LEU A 77 -5.44 -6.32 -17.63
N ALA A 78 -4.68 -6.24 -18.72
CA ALA A 78 -4.93 -7.03 -19.92
C ALA A 78 -4.54 -8.50 -19.71
N GLY A 79 -5.48 -9.38 -19.35
CA GLY A 79 -5.25 -10.83 -19.40
C GLY A 79 -6.23 -11.66 -18.59
N THR A 80 -6.18 -11.52 -17.26
CA THR A 80 -6.98 -12.29 -16.30
C THR A 80 -8.07 -11.41 -15.70
N SER A 81 -9.15 -12.02 -15.19
CA SER A 81 -10.04 -11.29 -14.28
C SER A 81 -9.21 -10.83 -13.09
N GLY A 82 -8.97 -9.52 -12.93
CA GLY A 82 -8.13 -8.99 -11.85
C GLY A 82 -8.57 -9.43 -10.45
N LEU A 83 -9.84 -9.84 -10.28
CA LEU A 83 -10.34 -10.44 -9.05
C LEU A 83 -9.81 -11.86 -8.78
N ASP A 84 -9.56 -12.65 -9.81
CA ASP A 84 -8.93 -13.98 -9.65
C ASP A 84 -7.48 -13.80 -9.22
N LEU A 85 -6.76 -12.85 -9.81
CA LEU A 85 -5.40 -12.49 -9.39
C LEU A 85 -5.39 -12.03 -7.92
N ALA A 86 -6.37 -11.25 -7.47
CA ALA A 86 -6.47 -10.85 -6.06
C ALA A 86 -6.52 -12.06 -5.10
N VAL A 87 -7.23 -13.13 -5.47
CA VAL A 87 -7.28 -14.38 -4.70
C VAL A 87 -5.90 -15.05 -4.66
N ASP A 88 -5.23 -15.17 -5.80
CA ASP A 88 -3.92 -15.81 -5.88
C ASP A 88 -2.86 -15.04 -5.08
N LEU A 89 -2.84 -13.71 -5.18
CA LEU A 89 -1.96 -12.84 -4.41
C LEU A 89 -2.21 -12.95 -2.91
N LYS A 90 -3.49 -13.03 -2.49
CA LYS A 90 -3.86 -13.24 -1.08
C LYS A 90 -3.36 -14.60 -0.58
N VAL A 91 -3.50 -15.66 -1.37
CA VAL A 91 -3.04 -17.01 -1.01
C VAL A 91 -1.52 -17.06 -0.94
N LEU A 92 -0.81 -16.53 -1.95
CA LEU A 92 0.66 -16.52 -2.00
C LEU A 92 1.28 -15.72 -0.85
N SER A 93 0.69 -14.58 -0.50
CA SER A 93 1.11 -13.80 0.67
C SER A 93 0.78 -14.48 2.00
N ARG A 94 0.05 -15.61 1.98
CA ARG A 94 -0.46 -16.36 3.14
C ARG A 94 -1.42 -15.51 4.00
N GLY A 95 -2.21 -14.66 3.35
CA GLY A 95 -3.12 -13.73 4.00
C GLY A 95 -2.45 -12.55 4.69
N ARG A 96 -1.13 -12.40 4.61
CA ARG A 96 -0.39 -11.33 5.29
C ARG A 96 -0.51 -9.99 4.56
N ALA A 97 -0.46 -10.02 3.23
CA ALA A 97 -0.55 -8.80 2.45
C ALA A 97 -2.00 -8.33 2.43
N ARG A 98 -2.19 -7.03 2.62
CA ARG A 98 -3.47 -6.37 2.34
C ARG A 98 -3.61 -6.18 0.84
N VAL A 99 -4.67 -6.67 0.23
CA VAL A 99 -4.93 -6.55 -1.21
C VAL A 99 -6.04 -5.53 -1.41
N ILE A 100 -5.69 -4.43 -2.07
CA ILE A 100 -6.58 -3.30 -2.33
C ILE A 100 -6.75 -3.24 -3.85
N VAL A 101 -8.00 -3.29 -4.30
CA VAL A 101 -8.27 -2.99 -5.71
C VAL A 101 -8.20 -1.48 -5.90
N PHE A 102 -7.34 -1.03 -6.80
CA PHE A 102 -7.12 0.36 -7.12
C PHE A 102 -7.42 0.61 -8.60
N SER A 103 -8.63 1.08 -8.93
CA SER A 103 -9.10 1.14 -10.33
C SER A 103 -9.95 2.37 -10.63
N GLY A 104 -9.96 2.81 -11.89
CA GLY A 104 -10.75 3.97 -12.36
C GLY A 104 -12.23 3.67 -12.59
N THR A 105 -12.63 2.40 -12.64
CA THR A 105 -14.02 1.97 -12.85
C THR A 105 -14.50 1.16 -11.63
N VAL A 106 -14.72 1.86 -10.53
CA VAL A 106 -15.20 1.23 -9.28
C VAL A 106 -16.70 0.93 -9.32
N SER A 107 -17.46 1.58 -10.22
CA SER A 107 -18.93 1.61 -10.21
C SER A 107 -19.62 0.26 -10.38
N GLU A 108 -18.96 -0.75 -10.95
CA GLU A 108 -19.56 -2.09 -11.13
C GLU A 108 -19.46 -2.98 -9.87
N TYR A 109 -18.60 -2.61 -8.91
CA TYR A 109 -18.31 -3.44 -7.72
C TYR A 109 -18.83 -2.83 -6.41
N GLU A 110 -19.53 -1.69 -6.47
CA GLU A 110 -20.15 -0.95 -5.35
C GLU A 110 -21.36 -1.65 -4.70
N SER A 111 -21.49 -2.97 -4.81
CA SER A 111 -22.54 -3.74 -4.11
C SER A 111 -22.35 -3.80 -2.59
N GLY A 112 -21.34 -3.10 -2.04
CA GLY A 112 -20.97 -3.11 -0.62
C GLY A 112 -20.31 -4.39 -0.14
N ARG A 113 -20.05 -5.36 -1.05
CA ARG A 113 -19.43 -6.65 -0.73
C ARG A 113 -18.05 -6.76 -1.37
N LEU A 114 -17.04 -7.00 -0.55
CA LEU A 114 -15.69 -7.29 -1.02
C LEU A 114 -15.63 -8.71 -1.62
N PRO A 115 -15.05 -8.89 -2.83
CA PRO A 115 -14.75 -10.21 -3.36
C PRO A 115 -13.78 -10.99 -2.47
N PRO A 116 -13.72 -12.32 -2.59
CA PRO A 116 -12.67 -13.11 -1.95
C PRO A 116 -11.28 -12.56 -2.31
N GLY A 117 -10.37 -12.51 -1.33
CA GLY A 117 -9.01 -12.04 -1.54
C GLY A 117 -8.83 -10.53 -1.50
N VAL A 118 -9.90 -9.73 -1.55
CA VAL A 118 -9.84 -8.25 -1.53
C VAL A 118 -10.22 -7.72 -0.14
N ASP A 119 -9.41 -6.82 0.42
CA ASP A 119 -9.69 -6.19 1.73
C ASP A 119 -10.21 -4.76 1.62
N ALA A 120 -10.05 -4.11 0.46
CA ALA A 120 -10.54 -2.77 0.20
C ALA A 120 -10.63 -2.45 -1.30
N TRP A 121 -11.41 -1.41 -1.60
CA TRP A 121 -11.47 -0.75 -2.90
C TRP A 121 -11.01 0.69 -2.74
N LEU A 122 -10.29 1.17 -3.74
CA LEU A 122 -9.90 2.56 -3.88
C LEU A 122 -10.08 2.99 -5.34
N SER A 123 -10.74 4.11 -5.55
CA SER A 123 -10.94 4.66 -6.90
C SER A 123 -9.73 5.45 -7.37
N LYS A 124 -9.34 5.29 -8.63
CA LYS A 124 -8.44 6.23 -9.31
C LYS A 124 -9.25 7.44 -9.82
N PRO A 125 -8.74 8.69 -9.72
CA PRO A 125 -7.58 9.08 -8.90
C PRO A 125 -7.91 9.07 -7.40
N ALA A 126 -6.92 8.78 -6.56
CA ALA A 126 -7.03 8.87 -5.10
C ALA A 126 -6.09 9.94 -4.54
N HIS A 127 -6.46 10.53 -3.40
CA HIS A 127 -5.56 11.41 -2.67
C HIS A 127 -4.48 10.61 -1.92
N LEU A 128 -3.31 11.21 -1.67
CA LEU A 128 -2.21 10.54 -0.95
C LEU A 128 -2.65 10.03 0.43
N ASP A 129 -3.42 10.82 1.17
CA ASP A 129 -3.94 10.45 2.49
C ASP A 129 -4.85 9.20 2.41
N GLU A 130 -5.64 9.06 1.34
CA GLU A 130 -6.51 7.91 1.12
C GLU A 130 -5.71 6.66 0.77
N LEU A 131 -4.67 6.80 -0.07
CA LEU A 131 -3.73 5.74 -0.39
C LEU A 131 -3.03 5.23 0.88
N GLN A 132 -2.46 6.14 1.68
CA GLN A 132 -1.77 5.82 2.92
C GLN A 132 -2.70 5.17 3.95
N ALA A 133 -3.92 5.68 4.10
CA ALA A 133 -4.92 5.07 4.98
C ALA A 133 -5.31 3.66 4.52
N CYS A 134 -5.50 3.45 3.21
CA CYS A 134 -5.86 2.15 2.66
C CYS A 134 -4.78 1.09 2.87
N ILE A 135 -3.51 1.43 2.61
CA ILE A 135 -2.41 0.47 2.74
C ILE A 135 -2.12 0.13 4.21
N SER A 136 -2.21 1.10 5.13
CA SER A 136 -1.81 0.93 6.53
C SER A 136 -2.88 0.29 7.43
N ALA A 137 -4.12 0.17 6.94
CA ALA A 137 -5.18 -0.53 7.65
C ALA A 137 -4.83 -2.02 7.86
N LYS A 138 -5.19 -2.59 9.01
CA LYS A 138 -4.99 -4.02 9.25
C LYS A 138 -5.90 -4.84 8.31
N PRO A 139 -5.42 -5.95 7.72
CA PRO A 139 -6.23 -6.87 6.93
C PRO A 139 -7.42 -7.40 7.72
#